data_AF-A0A2E3UTI3-F1
#
_entry.id   AF-A0A2E3UTI3-F1
#
_cell.length_a   1.000
_cell.length_b   1.000
_cell.length_c   1.000
_cell.angle_alpha   90.00
_cell.angle_beta   90.00
_cell.angle_gamma   90.00
#
_symmetry.space_group_name_H-M   'P 1'
#
loop_
_entity.id
_entity.type
_entity.pdbx_description
1 polymer ?
#
loop_
_entity_poly.entity_id
_entity_poly.type
_entity_poly.pdbx_seq_one_letter_code
_entity_poly.pdbx_strand_id
1 'polypeptide(L)'
;MSLVDIEKLSAEALVAQFILESKDKGLFLSYLDYDFIHLWLKEAGGDVDLVLLVLSEILPDYFKKREQKSTSPLKFIHTAVIKKIRQAQCVI
;
A
#
# COMPACT_ATOMS: atom_id res chain seq x y z
N MET A 1 17.78 14.99 6.88
CA MET A 1 17.00 13.78 6.52
C MET A 1 17.17 12.80 7.66
N SER A 2 16.11 12.50 8.41
CA SER A 2 16.16 11.50 9.47
C SER A 2 16.11 10.14 8.80
N LEU A 3 17.18 9.35 8.92
CA LEU A 3 17.17 7.92 8.57
C LEU A 3 16.20 7.24 9.55
N VAL A 4 14.98 6.99 9.10
CA VAL A 4 14.03 6.18 9.85
C VAL A 4 14.58 4.76 9.84
N ASP A 5 14.84 4.17 11.01
CA ASP A 5 15.27 2.78 11.18
C ASP A 5 14.20 1.86 10.55
N ILE A 6 14.45 1.39 9.32
CA ILE A 6 13.55 0.53 8.55
C ILE A 6 13.26 -0.78 9.30
N GLU A 7 14.23 -1.27 10.08
CA GLU A 7 14.11 -2.48 10.90
C GLU A 7 13.21 -2.31 12.14
N LYS A 8 12.86 -1.08 12.52
CA LYS A 8 11.95 -0.80 13.65
C LYS A 8 10.56 -0.34 13.21
N LEU A 9 10.33 -0.23 11.90
CA LEU A 9 9.05 0.19 11.36
C LEU A 9 8.06 -0.96 11.44
N SER A 10 6.86 -0.69 11.97
CA SER A 10 5.76 -1.65 11.94
C SER A 10 5.41 -1.99 10.48
N ALA A 11 4.86 -3.18 10.26
CA ALA A 11 4.35 -3.63 8.96
C ALA A 11 3.50 -2.57 8.25
N GLU A 12 2.64 -1.90 9.01
CA GLU A 12 1.79 -0.81 8.52
C GLU A 12 2.60 0.39 8.04
N ALA A 13 3.65 0.77 8.77
CA ALA A 13 4.48 1.91 8.44
C ALA A 13 5.35 1.64 7.21
N LEU A 14 5.81 0.40 7.01
CA LEU A 14 6.50 -0.01 5.77
C LEU A 14 5.59 0.10 4.56
N VAL A 15 4.38 -0.43 4.64
CA VAL A 15 3.39 -0.33 3.56
C VAL A 15 3.01 1.12 3.28
N ALA A 16 2.80 1.92 4.33
CA ALA A 16 2.51 3.35 4.21
C ALA A 16 3.64 4.11 3.51
N GLN A 17 4.89 3.85 3.89
CA GLN A 17 6.07 4.46 3.29
C GLN A 17 6.18 4.11 1.80
N PHE A 18 5.98 2.83 1.45
CA PHE A 18 6.00 2.38 0.05
C PHE A 18 4.94 3.09 -0.82
N ILE A 19 3.74 3.29 -0.27
CA ILE A 19 2.66 4.01 -0.95
C ILE A 19 3.02 5.48 -1.15
N LEU A 20 3.63 6.11 -0.14
CA LEU A 20 4.08 7.51 -0.23
C LEU A 20 5.17 7.69 -1.29
N GLU A 21 6.14 6.77 -1.32
CA GLU A 21 7.21 6.76 -2.34
C GLU A 21 6.64 6.56 -3.75
N SER A 22 5.67 5.65 -3.89
CA SER A 22 5.00 5.39 -5.18
C SER A 22 4.14 6.56 -5.69
N LYS A 23 3.71 7.44 -4.78
CA LYS A 23 2.82 8.57 -5.09
C LYS A 23 3.56 9.74 -5.75
N ASP A 24 4.88 9.84 -5.59
CA ASP A 24 5.80 10.89 -6.09
C ASP A 24 5.48 12.34 -5.61
N LYS A 25 4.20 12.66 -5.35
CA LYS A 25 3.70 13.94 -4.85
C LYS A 25 2.69 13.75 -3.72
N GLY A 26 3.08 14.10 -2.49
CA GLY A 26 2.19 14.11 -1.33
C GLY A 26 2.95 13.79 -0.05
N LEU A 27 2.74 14.58 0.99
CA LEU A 27 3.50 14.48 2.24
C LEU A 27 2.87 13.52 3.26
N PHE A 28 1.65 13.04 3.01
CA PHE A 28 0.88 12.28 4.00
C PHE A 28 -0.23 11.41 3.36
N LEU A 29 -0.53 10.30 4.05
CA LEU A 29 -1.70 9.46 3.88
C LEU A 29 -2.79 9.91 4.85
N SER A 30 -4.06 9.79 4.45
CA SER A 30 -5.17 10.09 5.37
C SER A 30 -5.33 8.96 6.38
N TYR A 31 -5.94 9.24 7.55
CA TYR A 31 -6.19 8.20 8.56
C TYR A 31 -6.98 7.02 7.99
N LEU A 32 -7.95 7.29 7.10
CA LEU A 32 -8.73 6.26 6.41
C LEU A 32 -7.88 5.37 5.48
N ASP A 33 -6.75 5.88 4.97
CA ASP A 33 -5.83 5.08 4.15
C ASP A 33 -5.10 4.06 5.02
N TYR A 34 -4.80 4.37 6.29
CA TYR A 34 -4.22 3.42 7.25
C TYR A 34 -5.18 2.27 7.57
N ASP A 35 -6.50 2.53 7.65
CA ASP A 35 -7.48 1.46 7.82
C ASP A 35 -7.42 0.43 6.67
N PHE A 36 -7.22 0.90 5.42
CA PHE A 36 -7.07 -0.01 4.28
C PHE A 36 -5.77 -0.80 4.34
N ILE A 37 -4.67 -0.19 4.78
CA ILE A 37 -3.39 -0.87 4.98
C ILE A 37 -3.54 -1.99 6.02
N HIS A 38 -4.19 -1.70 7.14
CA HIS A 38 -4.44 -2.70 8.19
C HIS A 38 -5.30 -3.87 7.67
N LEU A 39 -6.34 -3.57 6.88
CA LEU A 39 -7.17 -4.60 6.26
C LEU A 39 -6.38 -5.47 5.27
N TRP A 40 -5.49 -4.89 4.47
CA TRP A 40 -4.66 -5.65 3.53
C TRP A 40 -3.66 -6.57 4.23
N LEU A 41 -3.01 -6.07 5.29
CA LEU A 41 -2.10 -6.88 6.11
C LEU A 41 -2.85 -8.02 6.80
N LYS A 42 -4.06 -7.77 7.31
CA LYS A 42 -4.91 -8.81 7.89
C LYS A 42 -5.31 -9.86 6.87
N GLU A 43 -5.69 -9.45 5.66
CA GLU A 43 -6.05 -10.36 4.57
C GLU A 43 -4.85 -11.20 4.12
N ALA A 44 -3.66 -10.61 4.10
CA ALA A 44 -2.41 -11.29 3.80
C ALA A 44 -1.93 -12.23 4.91
N GLY A 45 -2.64 -12.32 6.05
CA GLY A 45 -2.22 -13.13 7.20
C GLY A 45 -1.01 -12.58 7.95
N GLY A 46 -0.73 -11.27 7.81
CA GLY A 46 0.45 -10.61 8.37
C GLY A 46 1.68 -10.64 7.45
N ASP A 47 1.57 -11.22 6.25
CA ASP A 47 2.64 -11.23 5.25
C ASP A 47 2.78 -9.84 4.59
N VAL A 48 3.76 -9.09 5.05
CA VAL A 48 4.05 -7.73 4.56
C VAL A 48 4.62 -7.77 3.14
N ASP A 49 5.48 -8.73 2.85
CA ASP A 49 6.16 -8.86 1.56
C ASP A 49 5.13 -9.12 0.45
N LEU A 50 4.12 -9.94 0.74
CA LEU A 50 3.02 -10.18 -0.18
C LEU A 50 2.23 -8.89 -0.48
N VAL A 51 1.92 -8.09 0.55
CA VAL A 51 1.19 -6.83 0.36
C VAL A 51 2.02 -5.86 -0.47
N LEU A 52 3.32 -5.73 -0.18
CA LEU A 52 4.23 -4.87 -0.94
C LEU A 52 4.34 -5.31 -2.40
N LEU A 53 4.45 -6.62 -2.66
CA LEU A 53 4.48 -7.16 -4.01
C LEU A 53 3.21 -6.79 -4.78
N VAL A 54 2.04 -7.03 -4.20
CA VAL A 54 0.75 -6.70 -4.83
C VAL A 54 0.62 -5.19 -5.09
N LEU A 55 1.06 -4.36 -4.14
CA LEU A 55 1.04 -2.91 -4.29
C LEU A 55 2.00 -2.44 -5.39
N SER A 56 3.18 -3.06 -5.53
CA SER A 56 4.15 -2.71 -6.58
C SER A 56 3.58 -2.89 -7.99
N GLU A 57 2.65 -3.83 -8.17
CA GLU A 57 1.99 -4.08 -9.45
C GLU A 57 0.83 -3.11 -9.71
N ILE A 58 0.16 -2.60 -8.67
CA ILE A 58 -1.08 -1.81 -8.79
C ILE A 58 -0.80 -0.29 -8.71
N LEU A 59 0.07 0.14 -7.80
CA LEU A 59 0.30 1.55 -7.50
C LEU A 59 0.86 2.34 -8.69
N PRO A 60 1.85 1.85 -9.47
CA PRO A 60 2.41 2.63 -10.58
C PRO A 60 1.36 3.01 -11.62
N ASP A 61 0.50 2.06 -12.02
CA ASP A 61 -0.58 2.32 -12.97
C ASP A 61 -1.68 3.21 -12.36
N TYR A 62 -1.96 3.04 -11.07
CA TYR A 62 -2.96 3.86 -10.38
C TYR A 62 -2.55 5.33 -10.30
N PHE A 63 -1.30 5.60 -9.92
CA PHE A 63 -0.80 6.97 -9.78
C PHE A 63 -0.50 7.62 -11.14
N LYS A 64 0.03 6.87 -12.12
CA LYS A 64 0.18 7.38 -13.51
C LYS A 64 -1.14 7.83 -14.12
N LYS A 65 -2.23 7.11 -13.87
CA LYS A 65 -3.57 7.49 -14.35
C LYS A 65 -4.16 8.70 -13.60
N ARG A 66 -3.56 9.12 -12.49
CA ARG A 66 -4.11 10.14 -11.57
C ARG A 66 -3.17 11.31 -11.29
N GLU A 67 -2.24 11.62 -12.20
CA GLU A 67 -1.28 12.75 -12.10
C GLU A 67 -1.86 14.13 -11.70
N GLN A 68 -3.18 14.28 -11.58
CA GLN A 68 -3.87 15.55 -11.31
C GLN A 68 -4.57 15.68 -9.95
N LYS A 69 -4.62 14.67 -9.06
CA LYS A 69 -5.33 14.82 -7.76
C LYS A 69 -4.47 14.46 -6.54
N SER A 70 -4.11 15.50 -5.79
CA SER A 70 -3.35 15.52 -4.52
C SER A 70 -3.84 14.50 -3.47
N THR A 71 -5.14 14.16 -3.49
CA THR A 71 -5.77 13.18 -2.60
C THR A 71 -6.45 12.08 -3.41
N SER A 72 -5.68 11.07 -3.79
CA SER A 72 -6.22 9.86 -4.43
C SER A 72 -6.39 8.77 -3.36
N PRO A 73 -7.60 8.60 -2.78
CA PRO A 73 -7.79 7.69 -1.66
C PRO A 73 -7.57 6.24 -2.08
N LEU A 74 -7.01 5.42 -1.20
CA LEU A 74 -6.70 4.01 -1.45
C LEU A 74 -7.95 3.13 -1.63
N LYS A 75 -9.11 3.65 -1.25
CA LYS A 75 -10.43 3.00 -1.43
C LYS A 75 -10.66 2.48 -2.86
N PHE A 76 -10.14 3.16 -3.88
CA PHE A 76 -10.37 2.77 -5.28
C PHE A 76 -9.57 1.54 -5.72
N ILE A 77 -8.42 1.29 -5.10
CA ILE A 77 -7.59 0.12 -5.39
C ILE A 77 -7.84 -1.03 -4.42
N HIS A 78 -8.53 -0.77 -3.30
CA HIS A 78 -8.80 -1.75 -2.24
C HIS A 78 -9.31 -3.10 -2.75
N THR A 79 -10.35 -3.11 -3.60
CA THR A 79 -10.90 -4.36 -4.15
C THR A 79 -9.91 -5.09 -5.04
N ALA A 80 -9.10 -4.35 -5.81
CA ALA A 80 -8.07 -4.94 -6.68
C ALA A 80 -6.94 -5.57 -5.86
N VAL A 81 -6.50 -4.88 -4.80
CA VAL A 81 -5.47 -5.36 -3.88
C VAL A 81 -5.93 -6.64 -3.17
N ILE A 82 -7.13 -6.65 -2.57
CA ILE A 82 -7.68 -7.86 -1.92
C ILE A 82 -7.76 -9.02 -2.90
N LYS A 83 -8.26 -8.77 -4.13
CA LYS A 83 -8.37 -9.82 -5.14
C LYS A 83 -7.01 -10.44 -5.46
N LYS A 84 -5.96 -9.61 -5.62
CA LYS A 84 -4.61 -10.10 -5.88
C LYS A 84 -3.99 -10.83 -4.69
N ILE A 85 -4.18 -10.33 -3.47
CA ILE A 85 -3.71 -11.01 -2.24
C ILE A 85 -4.30 -12.42 -2.17
N ARG A 86 -5.62 -12.56 -2.35
CA ARG A 86 -6.30 -13.87 -2.36
C ARG A 86 -5.79 -14.78 -3.48
N GLN A 87 -5.58 -14.23 -4.67
CA GLN A 87 -5.05 -15.00 -5.80
C GLN A 87 -3.65 -15.53 -5.51
N ALA A 88 -2.78 -14.70 -4.92
CA ALA A 88 -1.42 -15.11 -4.57
C ALA A 88 -1.39 -16.14 -3.43
N GLN A 89 -2.33 -16.06 -2.48
CA GLN A 89 -2.47 -17.06 -1.41
C GLN A 89 -3.05 -18.39 -1.91
N CYS A 90 -3.92 -18.39 -2.93
CA CYS A 90 -4.49 -19.61 -3.51
C CYS A 90 -3.51 -20.45 -4.36
N VAL A 91 -2.32 -19.92 -4.67
CA VAL A 91 -1.31 -20.61 -5.49
C VAL A 91 -0.38 -21.50 -4.65
N ILE A 92 -0.59 -21.56 -3.33
CA ILE A 92 0.19 -22.38 -2.38
C ILE A 92 -0.65 -23.56 -1.88
#